data_AF-A0A293M884-F1
#
_entry.id   AF-A0A293M884-F1
#
_cell.length_a   1.000
_cell.length_b   1.000
_cell.length_c   1.000
_cell.angle_alpha   90.00
_cell.angle_beta   90.00
_cell.angle_gamma   90.00
#
_symmetry.space_group_name_H-M   'P 1'
#
loop_
_entity.id
_entity.type
_entity.pdbx_description
1 polymer ?
#
loop_
_entity_poly.entity_id
_entity_poly.type
_entity_poly.pdbx_seq_one_letter_code
_entity_poly.pdbx_strand_id
1 'polypeptide(L)'
;MLIRWRGLMSLFLHASLDVMRNRALYCGWSFGFQCLLLLCAIGFSFASPGDQSIPYQSCLRRCIGDDCSTSGLREKFLLRRPWYLSVLDWDCLDECRYGCMWHALEFFESVGEPVPQFHGKWPFLRMYGIQEPASVLFSLLNGLSHVWMWRKFCAKVPPTAPNYLIWNGQALLSINAWFWSTIFHARDTPVTEKLDYFCAFSLVLYSLYSLCIRIFGTGAPFFTFSLSAPFVAFFAYHIHYLAFVHFDYGYNMRTNVVAGLLSSAGWLAWCWSKRHRGPYIWRCVVVTIAVNALLLLELGDFPPWMFILDAHALWHLGTAPLPFLWYRFLIEDSLYELKLIKARSKEKVYTGAPCPSCENHKLSMNAENKVEYVTQNGNHTGKIKIS
;
A
#
# COMPACT_ATOMS: atom_id res chain seq x y z
N MET A 1 57.20 16.36 -14.61
CA MET A 1 56.76 15.00 -14.26
C MET A 1 55.39 15.08 -13.60
N LEU A 2 54.32 14.78 -14.35
CA LEU A 2 52.94 14.77 -13.85
C LEU A 2 52.41 13.34 -14.00
N ILE A 3 52.22 12.65 -12.86
CA ILE A 3 51.71 11.27 -12.82
C ILE A 3 50.18 11.31 -12.81
N ARG A 4 49.58 10.72 -13.85
CA ARG A 4 48.13 10.58 -14.05
C ARG A 4 47.53 9.57 -13.06
N TRP A 5 46.65 10.04 -12.19
CA TRP A 5 45.66 9.23 -11.48
C TRP A 5 44.42 9.04 -12.36
N ARG A 6 44.35 7.96 -13.15
CA ARG A 6 43.14 7.62 -13.94
C ARG A 6 42.71 6.14 -13.88
N GLY A 7 43.31 5.33 -13.00
CA GLY A 7 43.16 3.87 -13.05
C GLY A 7 42.19 3.19 -12.08
N LEU A 8 41.72 3.83 -11.00
CA LEU A 8 41.04 3.11 -9.90
C LEU A 8 39.53 3.39 -9.73
N MET A 9 38.97 4.45 -10.33
CA MET A 9 37.52 4.73 -10.25
C MET A 9 36.67 4.00 -11.29
N SER A 10 37.27 3.46 -12.37
CA SER A 10 36.49 2.80 -13.44
C SER A 10 36.08 1.37 -13.09
N LEU A 11 36.89 0.64 -12.31
CA LEU A 11 36.67 -0.76 -11.96
C LEU A 11 35.54 -0.96 -10.93
N PHE A 12 35.39 -0.05 -9.96
CA PHE A 12 34.31 -0.14 -8.96
C PHE A 12 32.94 0.30 -9.52
N LEU A 13 32.90 1.26 -10.46
CA LEU A 13 31.65 1.65 -11.11
C LEU A 13 31.15 0.58 -12.11
N HIS A 14 32.04 -0.07 -12.85
CA HIS A 14 31.63 -1.11 -13.81
C HIS A 14 31.10 -2.38 -13.12
N ALA A 15 31.76 -2.86 -12.07
CA ALA A 15 31.32 -4.05 -11.34
C ALA A 15 29.93 -3.87 -10.67
N SER A 16 29.59 -2.64 -10.26
CA SER A 16 28.30 -2.32 -9.65
C SER A 16 27.16 -2.23 -10.68
N LEU A 17 27.47 -1.73 -11.89
CA LEU A 17 26.51 -1.60 -12.99
C LEU A 17 26.24 -2.93 -13.70
N ASP A 18 27.23 -3.82 -13.81
CA ASP A 18 27.06 -5.12 -14.48
C ASP A 18 26.21 -6.12 -13.68
N VAL A 19 26.30 -6.09 -12.35
CA VAL A 19 25.45 -6.91 -11.47
C VAL A 19 23.99 -6.40 -11.46
N MET A 20 23.78 -5.10 -11.64
CA MET A 20 22.45 -4.49 -11.78
C MET A 20 21.83 -4.78 -13.16
N ARG A 21 22.65 -4.75 -14.22
CA ARG A 21 22.24 -4.98 -15.62
C ARG A 21 21.79 -6.42 -15.86
N ASN A 22 22.50 -7.41 -15.33
CA ASN A 22 22.17 -8.83 -15.56
C ASN A 22 20.97 -9.36 -14.76
N ARG A 23 20.52 -8.68 -13.69
CA ARG A 23 19.29 -9.05 -12.96
C ARG A 23 18.04 -8.37 -13.51
N ALA A 24 18.16 -7.19 -14.11
CA ALA A 24 17.04 -6.47 -14.73
C ALA A 24 16.59 -7.09 -16.07
N LEU A 25 17.51 -7.71 -16.82
CA LEU A 25 17.24 -8.23 -18.16
C LEU A 25 16.37 -9.49 -18.19
N TYR A 26 16.45 -10.38 -17.20
CA TYR A 26 15.60 -11.58 -17.15
C TYR A 26 14.18 -11.30 -16.62
N CYS A 27 13.96 -10.17 -15.95
CA CYS A 27 12.65 -9.80 -15.42
C CYS A 27 11.82 -9.01 -16.46
N GLY A 28 12.46 -8.35 -17.44
CA GLY A 28 11.79 -7.47 -18.41
C GLY A 28 11.04 -8.19 -19.54
N TRP A 29 11.47 -9.39 -19.93
CA TRP A 29 10.91 -10.10 -21.09
C TRP A 29 9.62 -10.88 -20.77
N SER A 30 9.46 -11.34 -19.52
CA SER A 30 8.20 -11.92 -19.03
C SER A 30 7.15 -10.84 -18.71
N PHE A 31 7.62 -9.64 -18.32
CA PHE A 31 6.78 -8.50 -17.92
C PHE A 31 6.01 -7.86 -19.09
N GLY A 32 6.66 -7.75 -20.25
CA GLY A 32 6.05 -7.13 -21.43
C GLY A 32 4.83 -7.89 -21.96
N PHE A 33 4.85 -9.22 -21.88
CA PHE A 33 3.77 -10.07 -22.40
C PHE A 33 2.51 -10.06 -21.52
N GLN A 34 2.68 -9.94 -20.19
CA GLN A 34 1.55 -9.85 -19.24
C GLN A 34 0.88 -8.47 -19.23
N CYS A 35 1.65 -7.39 -19.40
CA CYS A 35 1.08 -6.04 -19.56
C CYS A 35 0.28 -5.90 -20.87
N LEU A 36 0.69 -6.60 -21.94
CA LEU A 36 -0.01 -6.56 -23.24
C LEU A 36 -1.36 -7.30 -23.20
N LEU A 37 -1.45 -8.43 -22.48
CA LEU A 37 -2.70 -9.17 -22.29
C LEU A 37 -3.74 -8.41 -21.45
N LEU A 38 -3.29 -7.59 -20.49
CA LEU A 38 -4.18 -6.76 -19.65
C LEU A 38 -4.70 -5.50 -20.38
N LEU A 39 -3.96 -4.99 -21.37
CA LEU A 39 -4.39 -3.85 -22.20
C LEU A 39 -5.53 -4.21 -23.17
N CYS A 40 -5.75 -5.49 -23.48
CA CYS A 40 -6.81 -5.95 -24.39
C CYS A 40 -8.20 -6.12 -23.73
N ALA A 41 -8.30 -6.01 -22.39
CA ALA A 41 -9.59 -6.04 -21.69
C ALA A 41 -10.21 -4.63 -21.63
N ILE A 42 -10.62 -4.11 -22.79
CA ILE A 42 -11.32 -2.83 -22.91
C ILE A 42 -12.83 -3.09 -22.99
N GLY A 43 -13.50 -3.02 -21.84
CA GLY A 43 -14.94 -2.83 -21.78
C GLY A 43 -15.27 -1.35 -21.97
N PHE A 44 -16.26 -1.05 -22.82
CA PHE A 44 -16.87 0.28 -22.85
C PHE A 44 -17.72 0.45 -21.59
N SER A 45 -17.65 1.62 -20.95
CA SER A 45 -18.55 1.98 -19.85
C SER A 45 -19.93 2.27 -20.43
N PHE A 46 -20.81 1.28 -20.41
CA PHE A 46 -22.22 1.46 -20.69
C PHE A 46 -22.93 1.85 -19.39
N ALA A 47 -23.92 2.73 -19.47
CA ALA A 47 -24.83 2.97 -18.35
C ALA A 47 -25.42 1.63 -17.87
N SER A 48 -25.55 1.45 -16.55
CA SER A 48 -25.90 0.15 -16.00
C SER A 48 -27.22 -0.37 -16.58
N PRO A 49 -27.33 -1.68 -16.86
CA PRO A 49 -28.54 -2.23 -17.47
C PRO A 49 -29.83 -1.92 -16.69
N GLY A 50 -29.74 -1.85 -15.36
CA GLY A 50 -30.87 -1.47 -14.51
C GLY A 50 -31.35 -0.04 -14.77
N ASP A 51 -30.43 0.90 -15.04
CA ASP A 51 -30.77 2.28 -15.35
C ASP A 51 -31.55 2.41 -16.65
N GLN A 52 -31.36 1.49 -17.59
CA GLN A 52 -32.05 1.49 -18.89
C GLN A 52 -33.39 0.75 -18.84
N SER A 53 -33.69 0.06 -17.73
CA SER A 53 -34.89 -0.76 -17.62
C SER A 53 -36.17 0.08 -17.57
N ILE A 54 -37.21 -0.39 -18.28
CA ILE A 54 -38.54 0.23 -18.29
C ILE A 54 -39.14 0.36 -16.87
N PRO A 55 -39.14 -0.68 -15.99
CA PRO A 55 -39.73 -0.55 -14.65
C PRO A 55 -39.04 0.56 -13.84
N TYR A 56 -37.71 0.67 -13.92
CA TYR A 56 -36.95 1.72 -13.24
C TYR A 56 -37.26 3.10 -13.80
N GLN A 57 -37.12 3.29 -15.12
CA GLN A 57 -37.32 4.58 -15.78
C GLN A 57 -38.74 5.12 -15.68
N SER A 58 -39.74 4.22 -15.67
CA SER A 58 -41.15 4.61 -15.48
C SER A 58 -41.40 5.09 -14.06
N CYS A 59 -40.94 4.34 -13.05
CA CYS A 59 -41.04 4.75 -11.65
C CYS A 59 -40.32 6.08 -11.41
N LEU A 60 -39.07 6.20 -11.89
CA LEU A 60 -38.23 7.36 -11.62
C LEU A 60 -38.82 8.65 -12.17
N ARG A 61 -39.31 8.62 -13.42
CA ARG A 61 -39.97 9.79 -14.03
C ARG A 61 -41.20 10.24 -13.24
N ARG A 62 -41.98 9.28 -12.74
CA ARG A 62 -43.15 9.57 -11.92
C ARG A 62 -42.77 10.16 -10.57
N CYS A 63 -41.87 9.51 -9.83
CA CYS A 63 -41.41 9.98 -8.52
C CYS A 63 -40.83 11.41 -8.61
N ILE A 64 -39.96 11.67 -9.60
CA ILE A 64 -39.40 13.01 -9.80
C ILE A 64 -40.51 14.02 -10.13
N GLY A 65 -41.48 13.64 -10.97
CA GLY A 65 -42.61 14.49 -11.34
C GLY A 65 -43.48 14.88 -10.14
N ASP A 66 -43.83 13.88 -9.33
CA ASP A 66 -44.77 14.01 -8.22
C ASP A 66 -44.12 14.67 -6.98
N ASP A 67 -42.84 14.38 -6.70
CA ASP A 67 -42.20 14.74 -5.43
C ASP A 67 -41.02 15.73 -5.55
N CYS A 68 -40.36 15.83 -6.72
CA CYS A 68 -39.10 16.59 -6.85
C CYS A 68 -39.10 17.68 -7.94
N SER A 69 -40.20 17.87 -8.67
CA SER A 69 -40.25 18.68 -9.90
C SER A 69 -40.19 20.19 -9.66
N THR A 70 -40.70 20.67 -8.53
CA THR A 70 -40.73 22.10 -8.18
C THR A 70 -39.94 22.40 -6.91
N SER A 71 -39.52 23.66 -6.72
CA SER A 71 -38.82 24.09 -5.51
C SER A 71 -39.64 23.87 -4.24
N GLY A 72 -40.96 24.17 -4.28
CA GLY A 72 -41.85 23.96 -3.15
C GLY A 72 -42.02 22.48 -2.77
N LEU A 73 -42.02 21.57 -3.75
CA LEU A 73 -42.04 20.13 -3.48
C LEU A 73 -40.74 19.65 -2.84
N ARG A 74 -39.59 20.12 -3.32
CA ARG A 74 -38.27 19.82 -2.72
C ARG A 74 -38.17 20.34 -1.29
N GLU A 75 -38.63 21.56 -1.03
CA GLU A 75 -38.66 22.11 0.33
C GLU A 75 -39.56 21.30 1.25
N LYS A 76 -40.74 20.89 0.77
CA LYS A 76 -41.64 20.00 1.50
C LYS A 76 -41.00 18.64 1.80
N PHE A 77 -40.23 18.08 0.87
CA PHE A 77 -39.43 16.87 1.10
C PHE A 77 -38.39 17.12 2.20
N LEU A 78 -37.60 18.20 2.11
CA LEU A 78 -36.57 18.54 3.10
C LEU A 78 -37.13 18.74 4.51
N LEU A 79 -38.34 19.30 4.63
CA LEU A 79 -39.03 19.46 5.92
C LEU A 79 -39.53 18.14 6.51
N ARG A 80 -39.82 17.14 5.66
CA ARG A 80 -40.34 15.84 6.07
C ARG A 80 -39.27 14.75 6.17
N ARG A 81 -38.07 14.98 5.62
CA ARG A 81 -37.01 13.97 5.58
C ARG A 81 -36.59 13.59 7.01
N PRO A 82 -36.48 12.30 7.33
CA PRO A 82 -35.95 11.86 8.61
C PRO A 82 -34.56 12.43 8.90
N TRP A 83 -34.25 12.63 10.18
CA TRP A 83 -32.99 13.23 10.62
C TRP A 83 -31.75 12.49 10.09
N TYR A 84 -31.79 11.16 10.03
CA TYR A 84 -30.65 10.35 9.59
C TYR A 84 -30.35 10.54 8.10
N LEU A 85 -31.39 10.78 7.28
CA LEU A 85 -31.21 11.15 5.88
C LEU A 85 -30.63 12.56 5.74
N SER A 86 -31.02 13.47 6.65
CA SER A 86 -30.45 14.83 6.69
C SER A 86 -28.97 14.84 7.07
N VAL A 87 -28.51 13.94 7.95
CA VAL A 87 -27.10 13.87 8.36
C VAL A 87 -26.19 13.45 7.20
N LEU A 88 -26.65 12.54 6.35
CA LEU A 88 -25.91 12.07 5.17
C LEU A 88 -26.30 12.81 3.89
N ASP A 89 -27.02 13.92 4.02
CA ASP A 89 -27.46 14.79 2.93
C ASP A 89 -28.09 14.04 1.75
N TRP A 90 -29.01 13.12 2.04
CA TRP A 90 -29.85 12.51 1.02
C TRP A 90 -30.90 13.51 0.54
N ASP A 91 -30.98 13.68 -0.77
CA ASP A 91 -31.93 14.58 -1.42
C ASP A 91 -33.15 13.84 -2.01
N CYS A 92 -34.10 14.61 -2.53
CA CYS A 92 -35.33 14.06 -3.10
C CYS A 92 -35.05 13.13 -4.30
N LEU A 93 -34.08 13.48 -5.14
CA LEU A 93 -33.75 12.71 -6.32
C LEU A 93 -33.11 11.37 -5.93
N ASP A 94 -32.24 11.37 -4.93
CA ASP A 94 -31.61 10.16 -4.42
C ASP A 94 -32.63 9.20 -3.80
N GLU A 95 -33.62 9.71 -3.05
CA GLU A 95 -34.71 8.87 -2.54
C GLU A 95 -35.57 8.29 -3.66
N CYS A 96 -35.87 9.07 -4.71
CA CYS A 96 -36.56 8.55 -5.89
C CYS A 96 -35.75 7.46 -6.61
N ARG A 97 -34.43 7.67 -6.79
CA ARG A 97 -33.53 6.66 -7.37
C ARG A 97 -33.54 5.38 -6.54
N TYR A 98 -33.41 5.51 -5.23
CA TYR A 98 -33.40 4.37 -4.32
C TYR A 98 -34.72 3.60 -4.32
N GLY A 99 -35.85 4.29 -4.16
CA GLY A 99 -37.16 3.66 -4.14
C GLY A 99 -37.48 2.96 -5.46
N CYS A 100 -37.15 3.61 -6.58
CA CYS A 100 -37.38 3.02 -7.90
C CYS A 100 -36.44 1.88 -8.26
N MET A 101 -35.22 1.86 -7.70
CA MET A 101 -34.33 0.70 -7.78
C MET A 101 -34.98 -0.54 -7.15
N TRP A 102 -35.54 -0.41 -5.94
CA TRP A 102 -36.25 -1.52 -5.28
C TRP A 102 -37.51 -1.94 -6.03
N HIS A 103 -38.28 -0.98 -6.53
CA HIS A 103 -39.45 -1.29 -7.36
C HIS A 103 -39.08 -2.08 -8.62
N ALA A 104 -37.99 -1.69 -9.29
CA ALA A 104 -37.50 -2.41 -10.46
C ALA A 104 -36.98 -3.80 -10.09
N LEU A 105 -36.28 -3.93 -8.97
CA LEU A 105 -35.80 -5.20 -8.43
C LEU A 105 -36.96 -6.17 -8.18
N GLU A 106 -38.02 -5.74 -7.50
CA GLU A 106 -39.22 -6.56 -7.26
C GLU A 106 -39.84 -7.04 -8.59
N PHE A 107 -39.86 -6.18 -9.61
CA PHE A 107 -40.32 -6.56 -10.94
C PHE A 107 -39.43 -7.66 -11.54
N PHE A 108 -38.11 -7.49 -11.57
CA PHE A 108 -37.17 -8.48 -12.11
C PHE A 108 -37.29 -9.83 -11.41
N GLU A 109 -37.37 -9.84 -10.08
CA GLU A 109 -37.58 -11.06 -9.30
C GLU A 109 -38.91 -11.74 -9.63
N SER A 110 -39.99 -10.97 -9.80
CA SER A 110 -41.32 -11.50 -10.13
C SER A 110 -41.40 -12.21 -11.48
N VAL A 111 -40.55 -11.80 -12.44
CA VAL A 111 -40.47 -12.41 -13.77
C VAL A 111 -39.34 -13.43 -13.91
N GLY A 112 -38.57 -13.66 -12.83
CA GLY A 112 -37.46 -14.63 -12.81
C GLY A 112 -36.21 -14.18 -13.57
N GLU A 113 -36.04 -12.88 -13.79
CA GLU A 113 -34.87 -12.32 -14.47
C GLU A 113 -33.78 -11.93 -13.45
N PRO A 114 -32.49 -12.01 -13.81
CA PRO A 114 -31.41 -11.61 -12.92
C PRO A 114 -31.46 -10.10 -12.66
N VAL A 115 -31.28 -9.74 -11.39
CA VAL A 115 -31.23 -8.33 -10.97
C VAL A 115 -29.98 -7.68 -11.59
N PRO A 116 -30.10 -6.55 -12.31
CA PRO A 116 -28.95 -5.83 -12.86
C PRO A 116 -28.36 -4.84 -11.84
N GLN A 117 -27.20 -4.28 -12.17
CA GLN A 117 -26.67 -3.09 -11.48
C GLN A 117 -27.47 -1.82 -11.87
N PHE A 118 -27.49 -0.85 -10.96
CA PHE A 118 -28.09 0.49 -11.10
C PHE A 118 -27.05 1.54 -10.70
N HIS A 119 -26.89 2.59 -11.50
CA HIS A 119 -25.89 3.65 -11.30
C HIS A 119 -24.48 3.13 -11.01
N GLY A 120 -24.07 2.07 -11.70
CA GLY A 120 -22.75 1.44 -11.54
C GLY A 120 -22.61 0.53 -10.33
N LYS A 121 -23.68 0.26 -9.57
CA LYS A 121 -23.63 -0.51 -8.32
C LYS A 121 -24.71 -1.57 -8.22
N TRP A 122 -24.44 -2.60 -7.42
CA TRP A 122 -25.47 -3.54 -7.02
C TRP A 122 -26.49 -2.90 -6.06
N PRO A 123 -27.74 -3.39 -6.00
CA PRO A 123 -28.71 -2.91 -5.01
C PRO A 123 -28.31 -3.23 -3.57
N PHE A 124 -28.24 -2.21 -2.71
CA PHE A 124 -27.93 -2.35 -1.28
C PHE A 124 -29.07 -1.88 -0.38
N LEU A 125 -29.29 -2.63 0.70
CA LEU A 125 -30.18 -2.22 1.78
C LEU A 125 -29.51 -1.12 2.60
N ARG A 126 -30.13 0.07 2.62
CA ARG A 126 -29.64 1.21 3.42
C ARG A 126 -30.07 1.04 4.87
N MET A 127 -29.14 1.26 5.80
CA MET A 127 -29.42 1.24 7.25
C MET A 127 -29.19 2.62 7.83
N TYR A 128 -30.25 3.28 8.34
CA TYR A 128 -30.17 4.66 8.85
C TYR A 128 -29.50 5.64 7.86
N GLY A 129 -29.72 5.43 6.56
CA GLY A 129 -29.13 6.23 5.49
C GLY A 129 -27.71 5.80 5.06
N ILE A 130 -27.04 4.89 5.77
CA ILE A 130 -25.75 4.34 5.36
C ILE A 130 -25.96 3.49 4.11
N GLN A 131 -25.24 3.80 3.03
CA GLN A 131 -25.42 3.14 1.73
C GLN A 131 -24.98 1.69 1.72
N GLU A 132 -23.78 1.39 2.22
CA GLU A 132 -23.17 0.05 2.21
C GLU A 132 -22.69 -0.32 3.64
N PRO A 133 -23.58 -0.76 4.54
CA PRO A 133 -23.27 -0.89 5.97
C PRO A 133 -22.14 -1.88 6.29
N ALA A 134 -22.01 -2.96 5.53
CA ALA A 134 -20.92 -3.92 5.71
C ALA A 134 -19.57 -3.31 5.33
N SER A 135 -19.48 -2.68 4.16
CA SER A 135 -18.27 -1.98 3.69
C SER A 135 -17.85 -0.90 4.70
N VAL A 136 -18.78 -0.08 5.20
CA VAL A 136 -18.50 0.92 6.25
C VAL A 136 -17.87 0.28 7.50
N LEU A 137 -18.47 -0.79 8.02
CA LEU A 137 -17.95 -1.47 9.21
C LEU A 137 -16.55 -2.03 8.96
N PHE A 138 -16.32 -2.67 7.81
CA PHE A 138 -15.06 -3.31 7.51
C PHE A 138 -13.94 -2.31 7.16
N SER A 139 -14.26 -1.18 6.53
CA SER A 139 -13.33 -0.05 6.34
C SER A 139 -12.91 0.54 7.70
N LEU A 140 -13.84 0.70 8.64
CA LEU A 140 -13.52 1.13 10.01
C LEU A 140 -12.59 0.15 10.71
N LEU A 141 -12.85 -1.15 10.63
CA LEU A 141 -11.97 -2.18 11.21
C LEU A 141 -10.56 -2.13 10.61
N ASN A 142 -10.44 -1.93 9.30
CA ASN A 142 -9.15 -1.71 8.65
C ASN A 142 -8.44 -0.48 9.23
N GLY A 143 -9.10 0.69 9.23
CA GLY A 143 -8.52 1.92 9.76
C GLY A 143 -8.05 1.78 11.22
N LEU A 144 -8.87 1.17 12.07
CA LEU A 144 -8.54 0.90 13.48
C LEU A 144 -7.36 -0.06 13.64
N SER A 145 -7.28 -1.10 12.81
CA SER A 145 -6.14 -2.04 12.83
C SER A 145 -4.82 -1.33 12.49
N HIS A 146 -4.84 -0.42 11.51
CA HIS A 146 -3.69 0.41 11.16
C HIS A 146 -3.32 1.37 12.29
N VAL A 147 -4.28 2.08 12.89
CA VAL A 147 -4.04 2.96 14.04
C VAL A 147 -3.38 2.19 15.19
N TRP A 148 -3.95 1.04 15.56
CA TRP A 148 -3.46 0.22 16.67
C TRP A 148 -2.04 -0.30 16.41
N MET A 149 -1.80 -0.86 15.22
CA MET A 149 -0.48 -1.38 14.86
C MET A 149 0.56 -0.29 14.65
N TRP A 150 0.17 0.87 14.13
CA TRP A 150 1.05 2.02 13.98
C TRP A 150 1.52 2.53 15.34
N ARG A 151 0.63 2.66 16.34
CA ARG A 151 1.02 3.00 17.71
C ARG A 151 2.01 1.98 18.29
N LYS A 152 1.81 0.69 18.03
CA LYS A 152 2.75 -0.36 18.42
C LYS A 152 4.10 -0.26 17.71
N PHE A 153 4.10 0.11 16.42
CA PHE A 153 5.33 0.35 15.68
C PHE A 153 6.12 1.51 16.29
N CYS A 154 5.48 2.67 16.52
CA CYS A 154 6.13 3.83 17.12
C CYS A 154 6.65 3.57 18.54
N ALA A 155 5.96 2.74 19.32
CA ALA A 155 6.41 2.37 20.66
C ALA A 155 7.64 1.43 20.65
N LYS A 156 7.81 0.61 19.61
CA LYS A 156 8.86 -0.41 19.55
C LYS A 156 10.08 -0.03 18.71
N VAL A 157 9.89 0.82 17.70
CA VAL A 157 10.93 1.18 16.75
C VAL A 157 11.42 2.59 17.06
N PRO A 158 12.71 2.80 17.37
CA PRO A 158 13.21 4.13 17.67
C PRO A 158 13.23 5.00 16.39
N PRO A 159 13.05 6.33 16.50
CA PRO A 159 13.08 7.24 15.34
C PRO A 159 14.38 7.21 14.53
N THR A 160 15.49 6.76 15.14
CA THR A 160 16.79 6.58 14.48
C THR A 160 16.88 5.31 13.63
N ALA A 161 15.86 4.45 13.64
CA ALA A 161 15.82 3.27 12.79
C ALA A 161 15.70 3.65 11.30
N PRO A 162 16.36 2.90 10.40
CA PRO A 162 16.20 3.10 8.97
C PRO A 162 14.73 3.00 8.54
N ASN A 163 14.34 3.84 7.57
CA ASN A 163 12.99 3.87 7.00
C ASN A 163 11.86 4.17 8.01
N TYR A 164 12.17 4.63 9.25
CA TYR A 164 11.15 4.96 10.25
C TYR A 164 10.09 5.93 9.70
N LEU A 165 10.51 7.00 9.01
CA LEU A 165 9.59 7.97 8.40
C LEU A 165 8.77 7.38 7.25
N ILE A 166 9.35 6.44 6.49
CA ILE A 166 8.65 5.76 5.38
C ILE A 166 7.50 4.91 5.93
N TRP A 167 7.73 4.17 7.02
CA TRP A 167 6.70 3.35 7.64
C TRP A 167 5.62 4.18 8.36
N ASN A 168 5.99 5.34 8.92
CA ASN A 168 5.01 6.30 9.43
C ASN A 168 4.17 6.90 8.29
N GLY A 169 4.79 7.25 7.16
CA GLY A 169 4.07 7.72 5.97
C GLY A 169 3.08 6.68 5.45
N GLN A 170 3.49 5.41 5.36
CA GLN A 170 2.60 4.31 4.97
C GLN A 170 1.40 4.19 5.92
N ALA A 171 1.62 4.32 7.23
CA ALA A 171 0.56 4.25 8.21
C ALA A 171 -0.45 5.40 8.07
N LEU A 172 0.03 6.63 7.92
CA LEU A 172 -0.82 7.80 7.74
C LEU A 172 -1.67 7.69 6.47
N LEU A 173 -1.06 7.30 5.35
CA LEU A 173 -1.80 7.08 4.10
C LEU A 173 -2.85 5.98 4.27
N SER A 174 -2.51 4.86 4.92
CA SER A 174 -3.45 3.76 5.16
C SER A 174 -4.65 4.21 5.98
N ILE A 175 -4.41 4.93 7.09
CA ILE A 175 -5.49 5.44 7.95
C ILE A 175 -6.37 6.42 7.16
N ASN A 176 -5.77 7.31 6.36
CA ASN A 176 -6.51 8.26 5.54
C ASN A 176 -7.34 7.57 4.44
N ALA A 177 -6.81 6.53 3.80
CA ALA A 177 -7.55 5.77 2.80
C ALA A 177 -8.75 5.04 3.39
N TRP A 178 -8.59 4.34 4.51
CA TRP A 178 -9.70 3.66 5.15
C TRP A 178 -10.74 4.62 5.73
N PHE A 179 -10.32 5.83 6.13
CA PHE A 179 -11.25 6.90 6.50
C PHE A 179 -12.11 7.34 5.31
N TRP A 180 -11.49 7.63 4.16
CA TRP A 180 -12.24 8.03 2.96
C TRP A 180 -13.11 6.90 2.40
N SER A 181 -12.63 5.66 2.45
CA SER A 181 -13.44 4.47 2.13
C SER A 181 -14.67 4.37 3.03
N THR A 182 -14.50 4.55 4.35
CA THR A 182 -15.63 4.57 5.30
C THR A 182 -16.65 5.64 4.93
N ILE A 183 -16.20 6.85 4.59
CA ILE A 183 -17.09 7.95 4.22
C ILE A 183 -17.81 7.66 2.90
N PHE A 184 -17.09 7.18 1.89
CA PHE A 184 -17.65 6.85 0.58
C PHE A 184 -18.74 5.77 0.66
N HIS A 185 -18.46 4.66 1.35
CA HIS A 185 -19.45 3.59 1.53
C HIS A 185 -20.62 4.01 2.44
N ALA A 186 -20.44 5.02 3.29
CA ALA A 186 -21.54 5.59 4.06
C ALA A 186 -22.43 6.48 3.18
N ARG A 187 -21.79 7.35 2.39
CA ARG A 187 -22.45 8.28 1.48
C ARG A 187 -21.64 8.50 0.22
N ASP A 188 -22.17 7.96 -0.86
CA ASP A 188 -21.63 8.14 -2.20
C ASP A 188 -22.00 9.52 -2.76
N THR A 189 -20.97 10.29 -3.11
CA THR A 189 -21.03 11.58 -3.81
C THR A 189 -19.82 11.68 -4.73
N PRO A 190 -19.84 12.55 -5.76
CA PRO A 190 -18.66 12.73 -6.63
C PRO A 190 -17.37 13.11 -5.90
N VAL A 191 -17.47 13.71 -4.69
CA VAL A 191 -16.30 14.09 -3.89
C VAL A 191 -15.79 12.90 -3.08
N THR A 192 -16.68 12.19 -2.38
CA THR A 192 -16.31 11.05 -1.54
C THR A 192 -15.80 9.88 -2.38
N GLU A 193 -16.38 9.65 -3.55
CA GLU A 193 -15.92 8.68 -4.54
C GLU A 193 -14.50 8.99 -5.02
N LYS A 194 -14.25 10.23 -5.46
CA LYS A 194 -12.91 10.65 -5.90
C LYS A 194 -11.88 10.44 -4.80
N LEU A 195 -12.19 10.86 -3.57
CA LEU A 195 -11.26 10.78 -2.46
C LEU A 195 -10.96 9.34 -2.04
N ASP A 196 -11.94 8.44 -2.08
CA ASP A 196 -11.70 7.01 -1.86
C ASP A 196 -10.72 6.44 -2.90
N TYR A 197 -10.99 6.66 -4.18
CA TYR A 197 -10.15 6.17 -5.30
C TYR A 197 -8.72 6.72 -5.22
N PHE A 198 -8.59 8.02 -4.96
CA PHE A 198 -7.30 8.70 -4.83
C PHE A 198 -6.48 8.15 -3.67
N CYS A 199 -7.13 7.91 -2.53
CA CYS A 199 -6.47 7.39 -1.35
C CYS A 199 -6.13 5.90 -1.50
N ALA A 200 -7.00 5.09 -2.09
CA ALA A 200 -6.73 3.69 -2.42
C ALA A 200 -5.49 3.58 -3.33
N PHE A 201 -5.45 4.36 -4.42
CA PHE A 201 -4.29 4.39 -5.31
C PHE A 201 -3.01 4.86 -4.61
N SER A 202 -3.12 5.82 -3.68
CA SER A 202 -1.98 6.25 -2.89
C SER A 202 -1.35 5.10 -2.09
N LEU A 203 -2.14 4.16 -1.56
CA LEU A 203 -1.63 3.00 -0.82
C LEU A 203 -0.82 2.07 -1.71
N VAL A 204 -1.39 1.74 -2.88
CA VAL A 204 -0.79 0.82 -3.83
C VAL A 204 0.52 1.40 -4.36
N LEU A 205 0.50 2.68 -4.76
CA LEU A 205 1.68 3.37 -5.26
C LEU A 205 2.75 3.53 -4.16
N TYR A 206 2.33 3.84 -2.92
CA TYR A 206 3.25 3.95 -1.80
C TYR A 206 3.88 2.60 -1.41
N SER A 207 3.16 1.48 -1.56
CA SER A 207 3.73 0.14 -1.36
C SER A 207 4.87 -0.14 -2.35
N LEU A 208 4.71 0.24 -3.62
CA LEU A 208 5.77 0.14 -4.62
C LEU A 208 6.94 1.10 -4.32
N TYR A 209 6.63 2.36 -3.96
CA TYR A 209 7.63 3.34 -3.56
C TYR A 209 8.47 2.88 -2.35
N SER A 210 7.79 2.43 -1.30
CA SER A 210 8.44 2.00 -0.05
C SER A 210 9.30 0.76 -0.25
N LEU A 211 8.92 -0.16 -1.14
CA LEU A 211 9.78 -1.24 -1.59
C LEU A 211 11.06 -0.71 -2.25
N CYS A 212 10.96 0.24 -3.18
CA CYS A 212 12.12 0.83 -3.83
C CYS A 212 13.06 1.47 -2.80
N ILE A 213 12.52 2.28 -1.88
CA ILE A 213 13.28 2.85 -0.77
C ILE A 213 13.91 1.76 0.10
N ARG A 214 13.18 0.67 0.35
CA ARG A 214 13.68 -0.46 1.15
C ARG A 214 14.84 -1.20 0.49
N ILE A 215 14.85 -1.30 -0.84
CA ILE A 215 15.91 -1.94 -1.64
C ILE A 215 17.14 -1.05 -1.74
N PHE A 216 16.96 0.22 -2.11
CA PHE A 216 18.07 1.12 -2.42
C PHE A 216 18.58 1.92 -1.21
N GLY A 217 17.76 2.08 -0.18
CA GLY A 217 18.07 2.84 1.03
C GLY A 217 17.99 4.35 0.85
N THR A 218 18.05 5.08 1.98
CA THR A 218 17.94 6.55 2.05
C THR A 218 19.28 7.24 2.34
N GLY A 219 20.40 6.62 1.96
CA GLY A 219 21.74 7.06 2.37
C GLY A 219 22.23 8.35 1.71
N ALA A 220 21.69 8.70 0.54
CA ALA A 220 22.01 9.92 -0.18
C ALA A 220 20.73 10.73 -0.45
N PRO A 221 20.64 11.99 0.00
CA PRO A 221 19.43 12.82 -0.17
C PRO A 221 19.05 13.02 -1.64
N PHE A 222 20.03 13.29 -2.50
CA PHE A 222 19.79 13.47 -3.93
C PHE A 222 19.21 12.20 -4.57
N PHE A 223 19.77 11.04 -4.26
CA PHE A 223 19.26 9.77 -4.77
C PHE A 223 17.83 9.50 -4.28
N THR A 224 17.56 9.76 -3.00
CA THR A 224 16.21 9.61 -2.41
C THR A 224 15.21 10.52 -3.11
N PHE A 225 15.59 11.76 -3.41
CA PHE A 225 14.78 12.70 -4.17
C PHE A 225 14.53 12.20 -5.60
N SER A 226 15.57 11.83 -6.34
CA SER A 226 15.45 11.31 -7.70
C SER A 226 14.57 10.05 -7.77
N LEU A 227 14.60 9.21 -6.73
CA LEU A 227 13.74 8.04 -6.63
C LEU A 227 12.29 8.41 -6.29
N SER A 228 12.06 9.41 -5.43
CA SER A 228 10.73 9.80 -4.97
C SER A 228 9.96 10.64 -5.99
N ALA A 229 10.66 11.51 -6.73
CA ALA A 229 10.04 12.47 -7.65
C ALA A 229 9.14 11.83 -8.73
N PRO A 230 9.51 10.70 -9.37
CA PRO A 230 8.64 10.03 -10.34
C PRO A 230 7.32 9.52 -9.73
N PHE A 231 7.36 8.98 -8.51
CA PHE A 231 6.15 8.52 -7.82
C PHE A 231 5.21 9.67 -7.49
N VAL A 232 5.75 10.77 -6.98
CA VAL A 232 4.96 11.97 -6.67
C VAL A 232 4.38 12.59 -7.94
N ALA A 233 5.18 12.70 -9.01
CA ALA A 233 4.72 13.22 -10.29
C ALA A 233 3.62 12.34 -10.90
N PHE A 234 3.78 11.01 -10.83
CA PHE A 234 2.76 10.09 -11.33
C PHE A 234 1.48 10.17 -10.52
N PHE A 235 1.56 10.23 -9.19
CA PHE A 235 0.40 10.43 -8.34
C PHE A 235 -0.31 11.75 -8.67
N ALA A 236 0.42 12.86 -8.76
CA ALA A 236 -0.16 14.17 -9.09
C ALA A 236 -0.85 14.17 -10.46
N TYR A 237 -0.22 13.54 -11.48
CA TYR A 237 -0.83 13.38 -12.79
C TYR A 237 -2.11 12.53 -12.74
N HIS A 238 -2.07 11.39 -12.03
CA HIS A 238 -3.20 10.49 -11.89
C HIS A 238 -4.41 11.19 -11.25
N ILE A 239 -4.17 11.93 -10.16
CA ILE A 239 -5.19 12.75 -9.50
C ILE A 239 -5.71 13.82 -10.44
N HIS A 240 -4.83 14.54 -11.15
CA HIS A 240 -5.26 15.58 -12.08
C HIS A 240 -6.15 15.03 -13.19
N TYR A 241 -5.77 13.90 -13.79
CA TYR A 241 -6.54 13.24 -14.85
C TYR A 241 -7.93 12.83 -14.37
N LEU A 242 -8.03 12.11 -13.25
CA LEU A 242 -9.30 11.65 -12.72
C LEU A 242 -10.17 12.79 -12.15
N ALA A 243 -9.56 13.80 -11.54
CA ALA A 243 -10.30 14.89 -10.92
C ALA A 243 -10.89 15.87 -11.96
N PHE A 244 -10.12 16.19 -13.01
CA PHE A 244 -10.40 17.34 -13.89
C PHE A 244 -10.57 16.98 -15.38
N VAL A 245 -10.10 15.83 -15.85
CA VAL A 245 -10.19 15.44 -17.27
C VAL A 245 -11.35 14.46 -17.47
N HIS A 246 -11.21 13.25 -16.95
CA HIS A 246 -12.23 12.21 -17.06
C HIS A 246 -12.07 11.21 -15.92
N PHE A 247 -13.12 11.00 -15.13
CA PHE A 247 -13.12 10.02 -14.06
C PHE A 247 -13.38 8.62 -14.64
N ASP A 248 -12.30 8.01 -15.14
CA ASP A 248 -12.31 6.70 -15.80
C ASP A 248 -11.98 5.58 -14.80
N TYR A 249 -13.01 4.83 -14.40
CA TYR A 249 -12.90 3.67 -13.51
C TYR A 249 -11.99 2.57 -14.07
N GLY A 250 -12.04 2.32 -15.38
CA GLY A 250 -11.23 1.31 -16.04
C GLY A 250 -9.75 1.66 -16.03
N TYR A 251 -9.42 2.93 -16.32
CA TYR A 251 -8.07 3.45 -16.14
C TYR A 251 -7.60 3.37 -14.69
N ASN A 252 -8.42 3.79 -13.73
CA ASN A 252 -8.08 3.71 -12.30
C ASN A 252 -7.78 2.26 -11.88
N MET A 253 -8.67 1.33 -12.23
CA MET A 253 -8.54 -0.08 -11.86
C MET A 253 -7.28 -0.69 -12.48
N ARG A 254 -7.02 -0.47 -13.78
CA ARG A 254 -5.80 -0.94 -14.44
C ARG A 254 -4.54 -0.39 -13.78
N THR A 255 -4.54 0.90 -13.47
CA THR A 255 -3.38 1.56 -12.85
C THR A 255 -3.09 0.98 -11.46
N ASN A 256 -4.14 0.75 -10.65
CA ASN A 256 -4.05 0.08 -9.35
C ASN A 256 -3.54 -1.37 -9.50
N VAL A 257 -4.15 -2.18 -10.37
CA VAL A 257 -3.75 -3.58 -10.58
C VAL A 257 -2.30 -3.68 -11.03
N VAL A 258 -1.87 -2.87 -12.00
CA VAL A 258 -0.48 -2.88 -12.49
C VAL A 258 0.51 -2.48 -11.40
N ALA A 259 0.26 -1.37 -10.69
CA ALA A 259 1.12 -0.93 -9.59
C ALA A 259 1.15 -1.95 -8.43
N GLY A 260 0.00 -2.57 -8.13
CA GLY A 260 -0.15 -3.60 -7.10
C GLY A 260 0.60 -4.89 -7.43
N LEU A 261 0.53 -5.36 -8.67
CA LEU A 261 1.28 -6.53 -9.14
C LEU A 261 2.78 -6.27 -9.15
N LEU A 262 3.22 -5.08 -9.62
CA LEU A 262 4.61 -4.63 -9.53
C LEU A 262 5.12 -4.63 -8.08
N SER A 263 4.34 -4.06 -7.17
CA SER A 263 4.66 -4.02 -5.74
C SER A 263 4.75 -5.45 -5.17
N SER A 264 3.78 -6.30 -5.47
CA SER A 264 3.69 -7.66 -4.96
C SER A 264 4.84 -8.53 -5.44
N ALA A 265 5.11 -8.53 -6.76
CA ALA A 265 6.24 -9.25 -7.34
C ALA A 265 7.57 -8.78 -6.72
N GLY A 266 7.73 -7.48 -6.54
CA GLY A 266 8.91 -6.89 -5.93
C GLY A 266 9.10 -7.26 -4.46
N TRP A 267 8.04 -7.23 -3.65
CA TRP A 267 8.07 -7.66 -2.24
C TRP A 267 8.39 -9.15 -2.10
N LEU A 268 7.80 -10.01 -2.94
CA LEU A 268 8.10 -11.44 -2.97
C LEU A 268 9.55 -11.71 -3.40
N ALA A 269 10.04 -11.00 -4.43
CA ALA A 269 11.43 -11.10 -4.87
C ALA A 269 12.41 -10.63 -3.79
N TRP A 270 12.07 -9.57 -3.06
CA TRP A 270 12.84 -9.10 -1.92
C TRP A 270 12.85 -10.14 -0.79
N CYS A 271 11.68 -10.69 -0.42
CA CYS A 271 11.56 -11.73 0.59
C CYS A 271 12.39 -12.96 0.24
N TRP A 272 12.29 -13.43 -1.00
CA TRP A 272 13.10 -14.54 -1.50
C TRP A 272 14.59 -14.25 -1.37
N SER A 273 15.03 -13.07 -1.82
CA SER A 273 16.42 -12.65 -1.76
C SER A 273 16.96 -12.52 -0.34
N LYS A 274 16.09 -12.19 0.63
CA LYS A 274 16.43 -11.95 2.03
C LYS A 274 15.95 -13.03 3.00
N ARG A 275 15.51 -14.19 2.48
CA ARG A 275 14.94 -15.30 3.27
C ARG A 275 15.82 -15.80 4.43
N HIS A 276 17.13 -15.63 4.32
CA HIS A 276 18.10 -16.03 5.35
C HIS A 276 18.24 -15.02 6.51
N ARG A 277 17.62 -13.83 6.43
CA ARG A 277 17.74 -12.77 7.46
C ARG A 277 16.95 -13.06 8.74
N GLY A 278 16.04 -14.01 8.71
CA GLY A 278 15.35 -14.48 9.91
C GLY A 278 13.91 -14.91 9.67
N PRO A 279 13.26 -15.46 10.70
CA PRO A 279 11.91 -16.01 10.63
C PRO A 279 10.83 -14.93 10.46
N TYR A 280 11.15 -13.64 10.46
CA TYR A 280 10.14 -12.59 10.35
C TYR A 280 9.62 -12.37 8.92
N ILE A 281 10.38 -12.84 7.92
CA ILE A 281 10.11 -12.63 6.49
C ILE A 281 8.81 -13.32 6.03
N TRP A 282 8.42 -14.45 6.64
CA TRP A 282 7.19 -15.16 6.23
C TRP A 282 5.95 -14.28 6.38
N ARG A 283 5.94 -13.33 7.32
CA ARG A 283 4.81 -12.42 7.52
C ARG A 283 4.60 -11.50 6.32
N CYS A 284 5.70 -11.03 5.71
CA CYS A 284 5.64 -10.26 4.47
C CYS A 284 5.08 -11.12 3.34
N VAL A 285 5.59 -12.35 3.16
CA VAL A 285 5.11 -13.29 2.14
C VAL A 285 3.62 -13.58 2.29
N VAL A 286 3.17 -13.93 3.49
CA VAL A 286 1.76 -14.23 3.77
C VAL A 286 0.88 -13.01 3.51
N VAL A 287 1.27 -11.82 3.98
CA VAL A 287 0.49 -10.59 3.70
C VAL A 287 0.42 -10.32 2.21
N THR A 288 1.54 -10.41 1.47
CA THR A 288 1.54 -10.17 0.03
C THR A 288 0.67 -11.17 -0.71
N ILE A 289 0.75 -12.47 -0.39
CA ILE A 289 -0.11 -13.49 -1.01
C ILE A 289 -1.58 -13.25 -0.65
N ALA A 290 -1.88 -12.97 0.61
CA ALA A 290 -3.25 -12.74 1.08
C ALA A 290 -3.88 -11.52 0.40
N VAL A 291 -3.17 -10.40 0.28
CA VAL A 291 -3.64 -9.21 -0.47
C VAL A 291 -3.94 -9.58 -1.93
N ASN A 292 -3.11 -10.37 -2.61
CA ASN A 292 -3.38 -10.75 -4.00
C ASN A 292 -4.56 -11.73 -4.13
N ALA A 293 -4.70 -12.67 -3.19
CA ALA A 293 -5.83 -13.60 -3.18
C ALA A 293 -7.15 -12.88 -2.93
N LEU A 294 -7.16 -11.94 -1.97
CA LEU A 294 -8.32 -11.13 -1.66
C LEU A 294 -8.67 -10.21 -2.84
N LEU A 295 -7.69 -9.73 -3.63
CA LEU A 295 -7.92 -8.81 -4.77
C LEU A 295 -8.81 -9.46 -5.84
N LEU A 296 -8.86 -10.79 -5.87
CA LEU A 296 -9.78 -11.51 -6.75
C LEU A 296 -11.26 -11.25 -6.41
N LEU A 297 -11.57 -10.89 -5.16
CA LEU A 297 -12.92 -10.47 -4.76
C LEU A 297 -13.27 -9.12 -5.39
N GLU A 298 -12.34 -8.17 -5.37
CA GLU A 298 -12.48 -6.86 -6.03
C GLU A 298 -12.76 -7.02 -7.53
N LEU A 299 -12.02 -7.91 -8.20
CA LEU A 299 -12.16 -8.14 -9.64
C LEU A 299 -13.37 -9.02 -9.99
N GLY A 300 -13.89 -9.79 -9.04
CA GLY A 300 -15.00 -10.72 -9.25
C GLY A 300 -16.36 -10.05 -9.26
N ASP A 301 -16.53 -8.93 -8.54
CA ASP A 301 -17.74 -8.08 -8.51
C ASP A 301 -19.08 -8.83 -8.51
N PHE A 302 -19.25 -9.77 -7.57
CA PHE A 302 -20.49 -10.54 -7.43
C PHE A 302 -21.54 -9.76 -6.58
N PRO A 303 -22.85 -10.00 -6.80
CA PRO A 303 -23.92 -9.27 -6.12
C PRO A 303 -23.98 -9.49 -4.60
N PRO A 304 -24.50 -8.52 -3.84
CA PRO A 304 -24.56 -8.60 -2.39
C PRO A 304 -25.47 -9.71 -1.90
N TRP A 305 -24.92 -10.56 -1.03
CA TRP A 305 -25.71 -11.48 -0.23
C TRP A 305 -26.57 -10.69 0.75
N MET A 306 -27.88 -11.00 0.77
CA MET A 306 -28.89 -10.31 1.56
C MET A 306 -28.92 -8.79 1.35
N PHE A 307 -28.48 -8.30 0.17
CA PHE A 307 -28.35 -6.87 -0.14
C PHE A 307 -27.44 -6.08 0.82
N ILE A 308 -26.55 -6.77 1.55
CA ILE A 308 -25.67 -6.16 2.55
C ILE A 308 -24.21 -6.48 2.27
N LEU A 309 -23.90 -7.73 1.87
CA LEU A 309 -22.52 -8.24 1.82
C LEU A 309 -22.13 -8.67 0.40
N ASP A 310 -21.41 -7.83 -0.31
CA ASP A 310 -20.89 -8.10 -1.66
C ASP A 310 -19.42 -8.52 -1.67
N ALA A 311 -18.88 -8.71 -2.87
CA ALA A 311 -17.48 -9.04 -3.08
C ALA A 311 -16.54 -7.98 -2.49
N HIS A 312 -16.88 -6.70 -2.69
CA HIS A 312 -16.08 -5.58 -2.21
C HIS A 312 -16.03 -5.53 -0.68
N ALA A 313 -17.17 -5.68 0.01
CA ALA A 313 -17.21 -5.77 1.46
C ALA A 313 -16.38 -6.94 2.00
N LEU A 314 -16.37 -8.10 1.33
CA LEU A 314 -15.49 -9.21 1.73
C LEU A 314 -14.00 -8.91 1.53
N TRP A 315 -13.64 -8.15 0.49
CA TRP A 315 -12.29 -7.62 0.33
C TRP A 315 -11.88 -6.74 1.52
N HIS A 316 -12.75 -5.82 1.95
CA HIS A 316 -12.55 -5.02 3.16
C HIS A 316 -12.37 -5.90 4.40
N LEU A 317 -13.27 -6.85 4.62
CA LEU A 317 -13.21 -7.75 5.77
C LEU A 317 -11.91 -8.56 5.82
N GLY A 318 -11.51 -9.14 4.68
CA GLY A 318 -10.32 -9.96 4.58
C GLY A 318 -9.02 -9.18 4.75
N THR A 319 -9.01 -7.89 4.39
CA THR A 319 -7.83 -7.02 4.53
C THR A 319 -7.66 -6.47 5.95
N ALA A 320 -8.73 -6.33 6.74
CA ALA A 320 -8.70 -5.84 8.12
C ALA A 320 -7.70 -6.54 9.07
N PRO A 321 -7.49 -7.88 9.02
CA PRO A 321 -6.48 -8.54 9.86
C PRO A 321 -5.04 -8.41 9.33
N LEU A 322 -4.82 -8.01 8.08
CA LEU A 322 -3.48 -8.00 7.47
C LEU A 322 -2.50 -7.00 8.10
N PRO A 323 -2.92 -5.79 8.54
CA PRO A 323 -2.06 -4.86 9.25
C PRO A 323 -1.39 -5.48 10.49
N PHE A 324 -2.07 -6.38 11.21
CA PHE A 324 -1.48 -7.07 12.37
C PHE A 324 -0.22 -7.86 12.01
N LEU A 325 -0.18 -8.48 10.82
CA LEU A 325 1.00 -9.19 10.32
C LEU A 325 2.00 -8.23 9.68
N TRP A 326 1.53 -7.29 8.86
CA TRP A 326 2.37 -6.35 8.12
C TRP A 326 3.25 -5.52 9.04
N TYR A 327 2.67 -4.89 10.07
CA TYR A 327 3.45 -4.05 10.98
C TYR A 327 4.37 -4.89 11.88
N ARG A 328 4.05 -6.15 12.20
CA ARG A 328 4.99 -7.03 12.91
C ARG A 328 6.22 -7.31 12.05
N PHE A 329 6.03 -7.53 10.75
CA PHE A 329 7.12 -7.59 9.79
C PHE A 329 7.93 -6.28 9.80
N LEU A 330 7.29 -5.11 9.67
CA LEU A 330 7.97 -3.81 9.65
C LEU A 330 8.77 -3.52 10.94
N ILE A 331 8.23 -3.86 12.11
CA ILE A 331 8.91 -3.71 13.40
C ILE A 331 10.17 -4.55 13.44
N GLU A 332 10.04 -5.85 13.14
CA GLU A 332 11.16 -6.79 13.20
C GLU A 332 12.23 -6.44 12.16
N ASP A 333 11.83 -6.03 10.95
CA ASP A 333 12.74 -5.62 9.89
C ASP A 333 13.49 -4.33 10.22
N SER A 334 12.81 -3.31 10.75
CA SER A 334 13.42 -2.04 11.14
C SER A 334 14.45 -2.22 12.27
N LEU A 335 14.14 -3.06 13.26
CA LEU A 335 15.06 -3.39 14.35
C LEU A 335 16.26 -4.22 13.87
N TYR A 336 16.05 -5.12 12.91
CA TYR A 336 17.13 -5.88 12.29
C TYR A 336 18.10 -4.97 11.52
N GLU A 337 17.58 -4.06 10.68
CA GLU A 337 18.41 -3.09 9.95
C GLU A 337 19.19 -2.16 10.90
N LEU A 338 18.54 -1.69 11.96
CA LEU A 338 19.20 -0.87 12.98
C LEU A 338 20.36 -1.62 13.66
N LYS A 339 20.19 -2.90 13.97
CA LYS A 339 21.28 -3.74 14.51
C LYS A 339 22.44 -3.86 13.52
N LEU A 340 22.17 -4.07 12.23
CA LEU A 340 23.22 -4.17 11.20
C LEU A 340 23.99 -2.86 11.02
N ILE A 341 23.34 -1.71 11.12
CA ILE A 341 24.03 -0.41 11.04
C ILE A 341 24.93 -0.21 12.26
N LYS A 342 24.42 -0.50 13.47
CA LYS A 342 25.21 -0.41 14.71
C LYS A 342 26.41 -1.36 14.72
N ALA A 343 26.27 -2.56 14.15
CA ALA A 343 27.38 -3.50 14.03
C ALA A 343 28.46 -2.96 13.07
N ARG A 344 28.08 -2.48 11.89
CA ARG A 344 29.00 -1.90 10.90
C ARG A 344 29.68 -0.63 11.41
N SER A 345 28.99 0.21 12.18
CA SER A 345 29.61 1.40 12.78
C SER A 345 30.65 1.02 13.83
N LYS A 346 30.38 0.00 14.66
CA LYS A 346 31.36 -0.51 15.62
C LYS A 346 32.59 -1.08 14.91
N GLU A 347 32.40 -1.88 13.87
CA GLU A 347 33.50 -2.44 13.08
C GLU A 347 34.40 -1.36 12.48
N LYS A 348 33.83 -0.29 11.90
CA LYS A 348 34.60 0.86 11.40
C LYS A 348 35.39 1.59 12.49
N VAL A 349 34.85 1.67 13.71
CA VAL A 349 35.58 2.26 14.84
C VAL A 349 36.77 1.37 15.23
N TYR A 350 36.59 0.05 15.24
CA TYR A 350 37.68 -0.89 15.55
C TYR A 350 38.76 -0.95 14.46
N THR A 351 38.41 -0.83 13.18
CA THR A 351 39.37 -0.86 12.07
C THR A 351 40.00 0.50 11.74
N GLY A 352 39.42 1.61 12.22
CA GLY A 352 39.89 2.98 11.99
C GLY A 352 40.67 3.61 13.15
N ALA A 353 40.73 2.98 14.32
CA ALA A 353 41.57 3.43 15.43
C ALA A 353 43.00 2.86 15.28
N PRO A 354 44.05 3.69 15.23
CA PRO A 354 45.40 3.19 15.44
C PRO A 354 45.45 2.58 16.84
N CYS A 355 45.75 1.30 16.94
CA CYS A 355 46.01 0.63 18.21
C CYS A 355 47.11 1.43 18.96
N PRO A 356 46.83 2.09 20.10
CA PRO A 356 47.84 2.89 20.80
C PRO A 356 48.93 2.04 21.49
N SER A 357 48.90 0.72 21.35
CA SER A 357 49.80 -0.20 22.06
C SER A 357 50.28 -1.39 21.22
N CYS A 358 50.07 -1.39 19.91
CA CYS A 358 50.62 -2.43 19.05
C CYS A 358 52.04 -2.01 18.63
N GLU A 359 52.92 -1.80 19.62
CA GLU A 359 54.36 -1.78 19.37
C GLU A 359 54.75 -3.16 18.82
N ASN A 360 55.58 -3.14 17.78
CA ASN A 360 56.09 -4.33 17.10
C ASN A 360 56.84 -5.25 18.07
N HIS A 361 56.13 -6.21 18.68
CA HIS A 361 56.78 -7.31 19.37
C HIS A 361 57.34 -8.28 18.32
N LYS A 362 58.65 -8.24 18.10
CA LYS A 362 59.37 -9.33 17.45
C LYS A 362 59.32 -10.55 18.36
N LEU A 363 58.64 -11.60 17.92
CA LEU A 363 58.78 -12.94 18.50
C LEU A 363 60.16 -13.48 18.09
N SER A 364 61.07 -13.67 19.06
CA SER A 364 62.22 -14.56 18.89
C SER A 364 62.07 -15.74 19.84
N MET A 365 62.14 -16.96 19.30
CA MET A 365 62.23 -18.18 20.09
C MET A 365 63.70 -18.39 20.46
N ASN A 366 63.99 -18.58 21.75
CA ASN A 366 65.30 -19.05 22.19
C ASN A 366 65.27 -20.57 22.39
N ALA A 367 66.45 -21.21 22.40
CA ALA A 367 66.67 -22.66 22.28
C ALA A 367 66.04 -23.57 23.38
N GLU A 368 65.20 -23.04 24.27
CA GLU A 368 64.53 -23.75 25.37
C GLU A 368 62.98 -23.68 25.31
N ASN A 369 62.37 -23.25 24.20
CA ASN A 369 60.90 -23.25 24.02
C ASN A 369 60.10 -22.46 25.08
N LYS A 370 60.63 -21.33 25.56
CA LYS A 370 59.88 -20.34 26.35
C LYS A 370 59.68 -19.05 25.57
N VAL A 371 58.46 -18.53 25.59
CA VAL A 371 58.08 -17.25 24.98
C VAL A 371 58.37 -16.14 25.99
N GLU A 372 59.31 -15.25 25.68
CA GLU A 372 59.55 -14.02 26.44
C GLU A 372 59.23 -12.80 25.58
N TYR A 373 58.59 -11.80 26.20
CA TYR A 373 58.35 -10.50 25.59
C TYR A 373 59.43 -9.52 26.06
N VAL A 374 60.14 -8.92 25.11
CA VAL A 374 61.13 -7.87 25.38
C VAL A 374 60.58 -6.56 24.81
N THR A 375 60.40 -5.55 25.66
CA THR A 375 60.10 -4.17 25.26
C THR A 375 61.41 -3.43 24.97
N GLN A 376 61.42 -2.50 24.00
CA GLN A 376 62.63 -1.77 23.57
C GLN A 376 63.30 -0.90 24.64
N ASN A 377 62.71 -0.71 25.82
CA ASN A 377 63.29 0.11 26.90
C ASN A 377 63.92 -0.66 28.07
N GLY A 378 64.22 -1.96 27.91
CA GLY A 378 65.19 -2.66 28.77
C GLY A 378 64.86 -2.81 30.26
N ASN A 379 63.70 -2.37 30.75
CA ASN A 379 63.33 -2.48 32.16
C ASN A 379 61.92 -3.07 32.33
N HIS A 380 61.87 -4.15 33.12
CA HIS A 380 60.72 -4.95 33.58
C HIS A 380 60.33 -6.19 32.76
N THR A 381 60.63 -7.35 33.34
CA THR A 381 60.10 -8.67 32.99
C THR A 381 58.82 -8.95 33.80
N GLY A 382 57.66 -8.66 33.24
CA GLY A 382 56.38 -9.09 33.81
C GLY A 382 56.03 -10.52 33.38
N LYS A 383 55.99 -11.47 34.31
CA LYS A 383 55.47 -12.83 34.06
C LYS A 383 53.96 -12.85 34.28
N ILE A 384 53.15 -13.02 33.23
CA ILE A 384 51.73 -13.35 33.36
C ILE A 384 51.58 -14.87 33.17
N LYS A 385 51.13 -15.54 34.22
CA LYS A 385 50.78 -16.97 34.21
C LYS A 385 49.33 -17.06 33.73
N ILE A 386 49.12 -17.67 32.56
CA ILE A 386 47.78 -17.94 32.04
C ILE A 386 47.24 -19.17 32.79
N SER A 387 46.13 -19.02 33.51
CA SER A 387 45.27 -20.10 34.00
C SER A 387 43.87 -19.93 33.43
#